data_AF-A0A9X3RLH3-F1
#
_entry.id   AF-A0A9X3RLH3-F1
#
_cell.length_a   1.000
_cell.length_b   1.000
_cell.length_c   1.000
_cell.angle_alpha   90.00
_cell.angle_beta   90.00
_cell.angle_gamma   90.00
#
_symmetry.space_group_name_H-M   'P 1'
#
loop_
_entity.id
_entity.type
_entity.pdbx_description
1 polymer ?
#
loop_
_entity_poly.entity_id
_entity_poly.type
_entity_poly.pdbx_seq_one_letter_code
_entity_poly.pdbx_strand_id
1 'polypeptide(L)'
;MAGRGPAPKNPKSRARRNQQNIEQREIVVTFVPQPKLTDIYGPTNPATDEPWTNQTLRFWDTLSEFPPLKTQGLQETQWLDLARTMILDDAYNRGDTKLGPERRLQLAQYGITPDSLARHRITMATADEAEDKRRASRAAADVRGRYRSLKAVD
;
A
#
# COMPACT_ATOMS: atom_id res chain seq x y z
N MET A 1 -21.87 -8.80 45.76
CA MET A 1 -22.99 -8.67 44.80
C MET A 1 -22.44 -8.17 43.47
N ALA A 2 -22.16 -9.07 42.52
CA ALA A 2 -21.69 -8.68 41.19
C ALA A 2 -22.85 -8.79 40.19
N GLY A 3 -23.37 -7.65 39.74
CA GLY A 3 -24.45 -7.60 38.75
C GLY A 3 -23.96 -8.13 37.41
N ARG A 4 -24.61 -9.15 36.87
CA ARG A 4 -24.45 -9.54 35.46
C ARG A 4 -24.99 -8.39 34.61
N GLY A 5 -24.12 -7.79 33.79
CA GLY A 5 -24.53 -6.79 32.80
C GLY A 5 -25.60 -7.33 31.84
N PRO A 6 -26.21 -6.45 31.03
CA PRO A 6 -27.31 -6.82 30.14
C PRO A 6 -26.96 -8.01 29.25
N ALA A 7 -27.93 -8.93 29.07
CA ALA A 7 -27.73 -10.11 28.24
C ALA A 7 -27.30 -9.73 26.81
N PRO A 8 -26.32 -10.44 26.22
CA PRO A 8 -25.85 -10.13 24.87
C PRO A 8 -26.99 -10.21 23.85
N LYS A 9 -27.06 -9.23 22.96
CA LYS A 9 -28.12 -9.12 21.95
C LYS A 9 -28.17 -10.37 21.06
N ASN A 10 -29.37 -10.92 20.90
CA ASN A 10 -29.65 -12.13 20.11
C ASN A 10 -28.96 -12.04 18.73
N PRO A 11 -28.10 -13.01 18.35
CA PRO A 11 -27.39 -13.00 17.08
C PRO A 11 -28.28 -12.78 15.85
N LYS A 12 -29.53 -13.27 15.88
CA LYS A 12 -30.51 -13.13 14.80
C LYS A 12 -31.19 -11.76 14.74
N SER A 13 -31.13 -10.96 15.80
CA SER A 13 -31.65 -9.58 15.83
C SER A 13 -30.56 -8.52 15.74
N ARG A 14 -29.31 -8.93 15.53
CA ARG A 14 -28.24 -8.03 15.13
C ARG A 14 -28.53 -7.59 13.70
N ALA A 15 -29.08 -6.39 13.55
CA ALA A 15 -29.10 -5.73 12.25
C ALA A 15 -27.67 -5.79 11.67
N ARG A 16 -27.52 -6.25 10.41
CA ARG A 16 -26.27 -6.08 9.65
C ARG A 16 -26.04 -4.58 9.49
N ARG A 17 -25.42 -3.97 10.49
CA ARG A 17 -24.96 -2.60 10.46
C ARG A 17 -23.89 -2.56 9.38
N ASN A 18 -24.16 -1.88 8.26
CA ASN A 18 -23.30 -1.66 7.10
C ASN A 18 -23.52 -2.57 5.87
N GLN A 19 -24.77 -2.84 5.49
CA GLN A 19 -25.06 -3.03 4.06
C GLN A 19 -25.66 -1.73 3.50
N GLN A 20 -24.91 -0.63 3.57
CA GLN A 20 -25.13 0.44 2.61
C GLN A 20 -24.64 -0.11 1.28
N ASN A 21 -25.58 -0.49 0.42
CA ASN A 21 -25.30 -0.81 -0.97
C ASN A 21 -24.95 0.50 -1.67
N ILE A 22 -23.77 1.06 -1.38
CA ILE A 22 -23.23 2.18 -2.14
C ILE A 22 -22.85 1.57 -3.48
N GLU A 23 -23.52 1.99 -4.54
CA GLU A 23 -23.21 1.55 -5.89
C GLU A 23 -21.73 1.85 -6.18
N GLN A 24 -20.98 0.80 -6.51
CA GLN A 24 -19.57 0.95 -6.84
C GLN A 24 -19.49 1.64 -8.20
N ARG A 25 -18.98 2.86 -8.20
CA ARG A 25 -18.67 3.57 -9.43
C ARG A 25 -17.36 3.06 -9.99
N GLU A 26 -17.40 2.54 -11.21
CA GLU A 26 -16.19 2.23 -11.97
C GLU A 26 -15.55 3.54 -12.46
N ILE A 27 -14.27 3.74 -12.14
CA ILE A 27 -13.48 4.88 -12.57
C ILE A 27 -12.29 4.32 -13.34
N VAL A 28 -12.13 4.73 -14.59
CA VAL A 28 -10.96 4.39 -15.39
C VAL A 28 -9.77 5.20 -14.87
N VAL A 29 -8.70 4.51 -14.49
CA VAL A 29 -7.47 5.11 -13.97
C VAL A 29 -6.34 4.94 -14.99
N THR A 30 -5.55 5.99 -15.21
CA THR A 30 -4.33 5.93 -16.01
C THR A 30 -3.11 6.05 -15.10
N PHE A 31 -2.26 5.03 -15.10
CA PHE A 31 -0.98 5.04 -14.38
C PHE A 31 0.12 5.56 -15.30
N VAL A 32 1.06 6.32 -14.75
CA VAL A 32 2.17 6.92 -15.51
C VAL A 32 3.52 6.51 -14.93
N PRO A 33 4.59 6.48 -15.75
CA PRO A 33 5.95 6.27 -15.25
C PRO A 33 6.35 7.33 -14.22
N GLN A 34 7.25 6.97 -13.30
CA GLN A 34 7.81 7.92 -12.34
C GLN A 34 8.59 9.01 -13.09
N PRO A 35 8.25 10.30 -12.92
CA PRO A 35 9.06 11.40 -13.44
C PRO A 35 10.36 11.54 -12.64
N LYS A 36 11.42 12.09 -13.23
CA LYS A 36 12.62 12.44 -12.44
C LYS A 36 12.27 13.57 -11.49
N LEU A 37 12.80 13.53 -10.27
CA LEU A 37 12.56 14.58 -9.29
C LEU A 37 13.02 15.96 -9.80
N THR A 38 14.13 15.98 -10.54
CA THR A 38 14.67 17.19 -11.17
C THR A 38 13.83 17.73 -12.32
N ASP A 39 13.00 16.90 -12.96
CA ASP A 39 12.08 17.38 -13.99
C ASP A 39 10.87 18.08 -13.36
N ILE A 40 10.53 17.74 -12.10
CA ILE A 40 9.42 18.34 -11.36
C ILE A 40 9.84 19.68 -10.71
N TYR A 41 10.97 19.68 -10.00
CA TYR A 41 11.39 20.83 -9.17
C TYR A 41 12.64 21.55 -9.67
N GLY A 42 13.33 21.01 -10.69
CA GLY A 42 14.63 21.50 -11.10
C GLY A 42 15.78 20.89 -10.27
N PRO A 43 17.01 21.42 -10.44
CA PRO A 43 18.22 20.84 -9.87
C PRO A 43 18.37 21.06 -8.37
N THR A 44 17.58 21.95 -7.76
CA THR A 44 17.64 22.31 -6.34
C THR A 44 16.34 21.95 -5.63
N ASN A 45 16.46 21.73 -4.32
CA ASN A 45 15.30 21.59 -3.45
C ASN A 45 14.65 22.98 -3.26
N PRO A 46 13.37 23.17 -3.60
CA PRO A 46 12.71 24.46 -3.53
C PRO A 46 12.57 25.03 -2.12
N ALA A 47 12.73 24.23 -1.06
CA ALA A 47 12.65 24.70 0.32
C ALA A 47 14.00 25.18 0.89
N THR A 48 15.12 24.63 0.40
CA THR A 48 16.47 24.98 0.89
C THR A 48 17.28 25.78 -0.12
N ASP A 49 16.86 25.83 -1.38
CA ASP A 49 17.60 26.38 -2.53
C ASP A 49 18.98 25.73 -2.75
N GLU A 50 19.22 24.56 -2.16
CA GLU A 50 20.45 23.79 -2.32
C GLU A 50 20.25 22.63 -3.32
N PRO A 51 21.30 22.18 -4.02
CA PRO A 51 21.23 20.98 -4.87
C PRO A 51 20.77 19.77 -4.06
N TRP A 52 19.87 18.96 -4.62
CA TRP A 52 19.36 17.75 -3.95
C TRP A 52 20.49 16.85 -3.41
N THR A 53 20.31 16.33 -2.20
CA THR A 53 21.21 15.33 -1.64
C THR A 53 21.15 14.05 -2.46
N ASN A 54 22.31 13.38 -2.60
CA ASN A 54 22.40 12.09 -3.30
C ASN A 54 21.51 11.03 -2.65
N GLN A 55 21.32 11.08 -1.32
CA GLN A 55 20.44 10.18 -0.60
C GLN A 55 18.99 10.32 -1.06
N THR A 56 18.48 11.56 -1.20
CA THR A 56 17.10 11.81 -1.64
C THR A 56 16.89 11.43 -3.10
N LEU A 57 17.81 11.78 -4.00
CA LEU A 57 17.72 11.38 -5.41
C LEU A 57 17.73 9.84 -5.55
N ARG A 58 18.65 9.16 -4.85
CA ARG A 58 18.69 7.70 -4.83
C ARG A 58 17.40 7.10 -4.27
N PHE A 59 16.88 7.67 -3.17
CA PHE A 59 15.64 7.17 -2.58
C PHE A 59 14.48 7.33 -3.56
N TRP A 60 14.33 8.49 -4.20
CA TRP A 60 13.35 8.74 -5.24
C TRP A 60 13.42 7.68 -6.35
N ASP A 61 14.61 7.44 -6.92
CA ASP A 61 14.80 6.48 -8.02
C ASP A 61 14.41 5.05 -7.62
N THR A 62 14.59 4.67 -6.35
CA THR A 62 14.19 3.33 -5.88
C THR A 62 12.68 3.14 -5.75
N LEU A 63 11.88 4.21 -5.70
CA LEU A 63 10.42 4.11 -5.50
C LEU A 63 9.71 3.46 -6.70
N SER A 64 10.13 3.71 -7.94
CA SER A 64 9.56 3.03 -9.13
C SER A 64 9.80 1.52 -9.13
N GLU A 65 10.92 1.08 -8.55
CA GLU A 65 11.28 -0.33 -8.48
C GLU A 65 10.78 -1.01 -7.20
N PHE A 66 10.26 -0.25 -6.24
CA PHE A 66 9.71 -0.79 -5.02
C PHE A 66 8.43 -1.61 -5.33
N PRO A 67 8.38 -2.93 -5.02
CA PRO A 67 7.37 -3.83 -5.58
C PRO A 67 5.90 -3.40 -5.37
N PRO A 68 5.50 -2.86 -4.21
CA PRO A 68 4.14 -2.35 -4.00
C PRO A 68 3.77 -1.25 -5.00
N LEU A 69 4.63 -0.25 -5.18
CA LEU A 69 4.38 0.86 -6.09
C LEU A 69 4.43 0.42 -7.56
N LYS A 70 5.42 -0.42 -7.90
CA LYS A 70 5.55 -0.99 -9.25
C LYS A 70 4.32 -1.79 -9.67
N THR A 71 3.73 -2.55 -8.73
CA THR A 71 2.56 -3.40 -9.01
C THR A 71 1.26 -2.60 -9.04
N GLN A 72 1.09 -1.64 -8.12
CA GLN A 72 -0.13 -0.83 -8.05
C GLN A 72 -0.19 0.22 -9.15
N GLY A 73 0.96 0.75 -9.57
CA GLY A 73 1.04 1.94 -10.39
C GLY A 73 0.59 3.18 -9.61
N LEU A 74 1.06 4.34 -10.04
CA LEU A 74 0.61 5.62 -9.50
C LEU A 74 0.17 6.55 -10.65
N GLN A 75 -0.83 7.37 -10.36
CA GLN A 75 -1.22 8.49 -11.21
C GLN A 75 -0.20 9.63 -11.06
N GLU A 76 -0.20 10.55 -12.03
CA GLU A 76 0.66 11.73 -11.98
C GLU A 76 0.49 12.53 -10.68
N THR A 77 -0.75 12.73 -10.23
CA THR A 77 -1.05 13.45 -8.99
C THR A 77 -0.44 12.80 -7.76
N GLN A 78 -0.37 11.46 -7.72
CA GLN A 78 0.24 10.70 -6.65
C GLN A 78 1.77 10.75 -6.71
N TRP A 79 2.35 10.74 -7.91
CA TRP A 79 3.78 11.00 -8.08
C TRP A 79 4.18 12.39 -7.62
N LEU A 80 3.43 13.42 -8.02
CA LEU A 80 3.68 14.80 -7.58
C LEU A 80 3.55 14.95 -6.07
N ASP A 81 2.65 14.20 -5.44
CA ASP A 81 2.49 14.22 -3.99
C ASP A 81 3.66 13.53 -3.27
N LEU A 82 4.11 12.35 -3.75
CA LEU A 82 5.35 11.73 -3.26
C LEU A 82 6.58 12.64 -3.47
N ALA A 83 6.62 13.39 -4.57
CA ALA A 83 7.71 14.33 -4.85
C ALA A 83 7.76 15.46 -3.80
N ARG A 84 6.61 15.94 -3.29
CA ARG A 84 6.56 16.89 -2.18
C ARG A 84 7.18 16.31 -0.91
N THR A 85 7.01 15.01 -0.66
CA THR A 85 7.66 14.33 0.47
C THR A 85 9.18 14.34 0.36
N MET A 86 9.74 14.35 -0.86
CA MET A 86 11.19 14.40 -1.06
C MET A 86 11.81 15.71 -0.59
N ILE A 87 11.06 16.82 -0.60
CA ILE A 87 11.49 18.10 -0.03
C ILE A 87 11.83 17.93 1.46
N LEU A 88 10.99 17.19 2.19
CA LEU A 88 11.20 16.87 3.61
C LEU A 88 12.29 15.83 3.83
N ASP A 89 12.39 14.84 2.95
CA ASP A 89 13.46 13.83 2.96
C ASP A 89 14.85 14.48 2.84
N ASP A 90 15.00 15.43 1.91
CA ASP A 90 16.25 16.15 1.68
C ASP A 90 16.65 16.99 2.90
N ALA A 91 15.72 17.76 3.48
CA ALA A 91 15.96 18.51 4.70
C ALA A 91 16.33 17.60 5.89
N TYR A 92 15.68 16.43 6.00
CA TYR A 92 16.02 15.42 7.00
C TYR A 92 17.44 14.87 6.81
N ASN A 93 17.84 14.57 5.56
CA ASN A 93 19.18 14.08 5.22
C ASN A 93 20.27 15.12 5.51
N ARG A 94 19.92 16.42 5.54
CA ARG A 94 20.80 17.52 5.96
C ARG A 94 20.88 17.74 7.47
N GLY A 95 20.07 17.01 8.25
CA GLY A 95 20.09 17.05 9.70
C GLY A 95 18.86 17.71 10.35
N ASP A 96 17.86 18.16 9.59
CA ASP A 96 16.58 18.60 10.17
C ASP A 96 15.72 17.39 10.59
N THR A 97 16.17 16.74 11.65
CA THR A 97 15.54 15.53 12.19
C THR A 97 14.11 15.73 12.68
N LYS A 98 13.68 16.99 12.89
CA LYS A 98 12.32 17.33 13.32
C LYS A 98 11.27 16.99 12.27
N LEU A 99 11.66 16.92 10.99
CA LEU A 99 10.78 16.57 9.88
C LEU A 99 10.57 15.05 9.72
N GLY A 100 11.32 14.23 10.45
CA GLY A 100 11.25 12.76 10.37
C GLY A 100 9.85 12.18 10.58
N PRO A 101 9.07 12.61 11.60
CA PRO A 101 7.72 12.12 11.83
C PRO A 101 6.76 12.41 10.67
N GLU A 102 6.77 13.64 10.13
CA GLU A 102 5.89 14.04 9.02
C GLU A 102 6.25 13.29 7.73
N ARG A 103 7.55 13.25 7.39
CA ARG A 103 8.07 12.43 6.28
C ARG A 103 7.58 10.99 6.38
N ARG A 104 7.65 10.37 7.56
CA ARG A 104 7.21 8.99 7.77
C ARG A 104 5.71 8.82 7.53
N LEU A 105 4.89 9.78 7.96
CA LEU A 105 3.43 9.73 7.76
C LEU A 105 3.08 9.81 6.27
N GLN A 106 3.73 10.70 5.53
CA GLN A 106 3.52 10.83 4.09
C GLN A 106 3.95 9.56 3.34
N LEU A 107 5.13 9.00 3.64
CA LEU A 107 5.58 7.73 3.04
C LEU A 107 4.66 6.55 3.40
N ALA A 108 4.09 6.55 4.60
CA ALA A 108 3.17 5.51 5.04
C ALA A 108 1.86 5.49 4.25
N GLN A 109 1.41 6.64 3.70
CA GLN A 109 0.21 6.71 2.87
C GLN A 109 0.32 5.88 1.57
N TYR A 110 1.56 5.70 1.11
CA TYR A 110 1.91 4.94 -0.10
C TYR A 110 2.36 3.50 0.20
N GLY A 111 2.23 3.03 1.44
CA GLY A 111 2.67 1.69 1.80
C GLY A 111 4.19 1.50 1.80
N ILE A 112 4.99 2.56 1.90
CA ILE A 112 6.46 2.46 1.83
C ILE A 112 7.06 1.90 3.13
N THR A 113 6.48 2.23 4.28
CA THR A 113 6.98 1.76 5.59
C THR A 113 6.49 0.33 5.89
N PRO A 114 7.25 -0.48 6.66
CA PRO A 114 6.82 -1.84 7.04
C PRO A 114 5.46 -1.89 7.74
N ASP A 115 5.22 -0.95 8.67
CA ASP A 115 3.92 -0.83 9.36
C ASP A 115 2.79 -0.47 8.38
N SER A 116 3.04 0.41 7.40
CA SER A 116 2.04 0.69 6.37
C SER A 116 1.77 -0.51 5.47
N LEU A 117 2.78 -1.33 5.11
CA LEU A 117 2.54 -2.55 4.33
C LEU A 117 1.58 -3.50 5.05
N ALA A 118 1.77 -3.68 6.36
CA ALA A 118 0.85 -4.47 7.18
C ALA A 118 -0.57 -3.88 7.20
N ARG A 119 -0.69 -2.55 7.35
CA ARG A 119 -1.99 -1.84 7.27
C ARG A 119 -2.68 -2.00 5.91
N HIS A 120 -1.93 -1.95 4.82
CA HIS A 120 -2.42 -2.21 3.46
C HIS A 120 -2.62 -3.69 3.17
N ARG A 121 -2.34 -4.59 4.12
CA ARG A 121 -2.41 -6.06 3.97
C ARG A 121 -1.55 -6.58 2.81
N ILE A 122 -0.45 -5.90 2.52
CA ILE A 122 0.51 -6.29 1.50
C ILE A 122 1.53 -7.23 2.13
N THR A 123 1.66 -8.43 1.57
CA THR A 123 2.72 -9.37 1.93
C THR A 123 3.74 -9.41 0.80
N MET A 124 4.99 -9.12 1.11
CA MET A 124 6.11 -9.34 0.18
C MET A 124 6.53 -10.80 0.30
N ALA A 125 6.63 -11.50 -0.83
CA ALA A 125 7.16 -12.84 -0.91
C ALA A 125 8.37 -12.83 -1.83
N THR A 126 9.36 -13.66 -1.54
CA THR A 126 10.46 -13.89 -2.49
C THR A 126 9.96 -14.66 -3.71
N ALA A 127 10.76 -14.69 -4.79
CA ALA A 127 10.37 -15.39 -6.02
C ALA A 127 10.03 -16.87 -5.76
N ASP A 128 10.83 -17.54 -4.92
CA ASP A 128 10.63 -18.95 -4.57
C ASP A 128 9.34 -19.17 -3.77
N GLU A 129 9.09 -18.34 -2.75
CA GLU A 129 7.86 -18.40 -1.96
C GLU A 129 6.61 -18.11 -2.80
N ALA A 130 6.71 -17.22 -3.78
CA ALA A 130 5.63 -16.88 -4.69
C ALA A 130 5.33 -18.02 -5.69
N GLU A 131 6.36 -18.74 -6.13
CA GLU A 131 6.20 -19.91 -7.00
C GLU A 131 5.61 -21.10 -6.22
N ASP A 132 6.09 -21.37 -5.01
CA ASP A 132 5.54 -22.43 -4.15
C ASP A 132 4.07 -22.17 -3.79
N LYS A 133 3.70 -20.93 -3.45
CA LYS A 133 2.28 -20.55 -3.24
C LYS A 133 1.45 -20.73 -4.52
N ARG A 134 1.99 -20.41 -5.69
CA ARG A 134 1.31 -20.63 -6.98
C ARG A 134 1.13 -22.11 -7.28
N ARG A 135 2.13 -22.95 -7.01
CA ARG A 135 2.05 -24.41 -7.16
C ARG A 135 1.04 -25.03 -6.19
N ALA A 136 1.09 -24.65 -4.91
CA ALA A 136 0.16 -25.12 -3.90
C ALA A 136 -1.30 -24.73 -4.20
N SER A 137 -1.54 -23.51 -4.68
CA SER A 137 -2.89 -23.06 -5.05
C SER A 137 -3.43 -23.78 -6.30
N ARG A 138 -2.59 -24.04 -7.30
CA ARG A 138 -2.96 -24.87 -8.47
C ARG A 138 -3.25 -26.32 -8.08
N ALA A 139 -2.43 -26.92 -7.23
CA ALA A 139 -2.67 -28.28 -6.73
C ALA A 139 -3.99 -28.37 -5.95
N ALA A 140 -4.29 -27.39 -5.10
CA ALA A 140 -5.57 -27.33 -4.38
C ALA A 140 -6.78 -27.11 -5.33
N ALA A 141 -6.61 -26.35 -6.41
CA ALA A 141 -7.64 -26.15 -7.42
C ALA A 141 -7.92 -27.45 -8.23
N ASP A 142 -6.86 -28.20 -8.56
CA ASP A 142 -6.98 -29.51 -9.22
C ASP A 142 -7.73 -30.53 -8.35
N VAL A 143 -7.46 -30.54 -7.04
CA VAL A 143 -8.20 -31.37 -6.07
C VAL A 143 -9.69 -31.03 -6.07
N ARG A 144 -10.09 -29.75 -6.03
CA ARG A 144 -11.51 -29.36 -6.10
C ARG A 144 -12.20 -29.76 -7.41
N GLY A 145 -11.46 -29.78 -8.52
CA GLY A 145 -11.95 -30.29 -9.80
C GLY A 145 -12.34 -31.76 -9.74
N ARG A 146 -11.54 -32.59 -9.06
CA ARG A 146 -11.79 -34.04 -8.93
C ARG A 146 -13.03 -34.39 -8.11
N TYR A 147 -13.42 -33.55 -7.14
CA TYR A 147 -14.63 -33.78 -6.34
C TYR A 147 -15.90 -33.14 -6.92
N ARG A 148 -15.81 -32.43 -8.06
CA ARG A 148 -16.95 -31.70 -8.67
C ARG A 148 -18.07 -32.62 -9.15
N SER A 149 -17.76 -33.87 -9.49
CA SER A 149 -18.72 -34.87 -9.99
C SER A 149 -19.32 -35.78 -8.91
N LEU A 150 -18.91 -35.64 -7.65
CA LEU A 150 -19.45 -36.45 -6.56
C LEU A 150 -20.71 -35.78 -6.01
N LYS A 151 -21.88 -36.37 -6.30
CA LYS A 151 -23.13 -36.02 -5.62
C LYS A 151 -23.17 -36.68 -4.25
N ALA A 152 -23.57 -35.93 -3.23
CA ALA A 152 -23.93 -36.50 -1.95
C ALA A 152 -25.09 -37.49 -2.14
N VAL A 153 -24.92 -38.71 -1.64
CA VAL A 153 -25.97 -39.72 -1.56
C VAL A 153 -26.49 -39.65 -0.13
N ASP A 154 -27.75 -39.27 0.03
CA ASP A 154 -28.51 -39.36 1.29
C ASP A 154 -28.85 -40.81 1.63
#